data_AF-A0A1I4CJY9-F1
#
_entry.id   AF-A0A1I4CJY9-F1
#
_cell.length_a   1.000
_cell.length_b   1.000
_cell.length_c   1.000
_cell.angle_alpha   90.00
_cell.angle_beta   90.00
_cell.angle_gamma   90.00
#
_symmetry.space_group_name_H-M   'P 1'
#
loop_
_entity.id
_entity.type
_entity.pdbx_description
1 polymer ?
#
loop_
_entity_poly.entity_id
_entity_poly.type
_entity_poly.pdbx_seq_one_letter_code
_entity_poly.pdbx_strand_id
1 'polypeptide(L)'
;MDRVAVFVDAGYLFAQGSVALTGSQKPRASTVLDPASVIAALKEVAAEKASHARLLRIYWYDGAVGGSRPTADQALLAHLDDVKLRLGFINNSGQQKGVDSLIVTDLIELARQKSICDAVLLSGDEDVRVGVQIAQNYGVRVHLLGIQPSRGSQSHQLLQEADTTVEWSAATIGTFLAMRAMADESKHHQSKVAIAANKPAPAATGETGTSALEQAVSDFVQALEETDLDGIVAYWETDRGVPSDFDRKLLPCGREALGRDLEREEIRQVRSRFQMEVKARLAAR
;
A
#
# COMPACT_ATOMS: atom_id res chain seq x y z
N MET A 1 26.50 20.97 -4.26
CA MET A 1 25.10 21.08 -4.72
C MET A 1 24.34 20.29 -3.69
N ASP A 2 23.65 21.00 -2.80
CA ASP A 2 23.24 20.43 -1.53
C ASP A 2 21.81 19.99 -1.68
N ARG A 3 21.61 18.67 -1.62
CA ARG A 3 20.35 18.02 -1.94
C ARG A 3 20.05 16.93 -0.94
N VAL A 4 18.76 16.83 -0.57
CA VAL A 4 18.23 15.80 0.31
C VAL A 4 17.34 14.84 -0.47
N ALA A 5 17.43 13.54 -0.22
CA ALA A 5 16.46 12.57 -0.68
C ALA A 5 15.75 11.91 0.51
N VAL A 6 14.48 11.54 0.30
CA VAL A 6 13.69 10.83 1.31
C VAL A 6 13.52 9.39 0.86
N PHE A 7 13.70 8.44 1.78
CA PHE A 7 13.60 7.01 1.56
C PHE A 7 12.52 6.46 2.48
N VAL A 8 11.41 6.00 1.90
CA VAL A 8 10.23 5.56 2.66
C VAL A 8 10.06 4.06 2.54
N ASP A 9 10.23 3.36 3.65
CA ASP A 9 9.77 1.98 3.81
C ASP A 9 8.25 2.00 4.07
N ALA A 10 7.47 1.68 3.03
CA ALA A 10 6.01 1.66 3.14
C ALA A 10 5.53 0.60 4.15
N GLY A 11 6.20 -0.55 4.21
CA GLY A 11 5.85 -1.62 5.16
C GLY A 11 5.94 -1.13 6.59
N TYR A 12 7.05 -0.45 6.93
CA TYR A 12 7.23 0.20 8.22
C TYR A 12 6.17 1.28 8.49
N LEU A 13 5.93 2.18 7.52
CA LEU A 13 4.94 3.26 7.67
C LEU A 13 3.54 2.72 7.98
N PHE A 14 3.06 1.73 7.24
CA PHE A 14 1.72 1.17 7.48
C PHE A 14 1.65 0.39 8.80
N ALA A 15 2.66 -0.44 9.09
CA ALA A 15 2.69 -1.25 10.30
C ALA A 15 2.71 -0.35 11.55
N GLN A 16 3.67 0.57 11.64
CA GLN A 16 3.80 1.43 12.81
C GLN A 16 2.79 2.57 12.84
N GLY A 17 2.34 3.08 11.69
CA GLY A 17 1.24 4.02 11.63
C GLY A 17 -0.05 3.43 12.23
N SER A 18 -0.37 2.16 11.93
CA SER A 18 -1.53 1.49 12.53
C SER A 18 -1.39 1.28 14.05
N VAL A 19 -0.17 1.02 14.54
CA VAL A 19 0.13 0.96 15.98
C VAL A 19 -0.06 2.33 16.62
N ALA A 20 0.41 3.41 15.99
CA ALA A 20 0.27 4.77 16.51
C ALA A 20 -1.21 5.18 16.62
N LEU A 21 -2.05 4.77 15.66
CA LEU A 21 -3.48 5.10 15.64
C LEU A 21 -4.33 4.20 16.54
N THR A 22 -3.98 2.92 16.69
CA THR A 22 -4.87 1.91 17.30
C THR A 22 -4.26 1.13 18.47
N GLY A 23 -3.00 1.40 18.82
CA GLY A 23 -2.24 0.68 19.86
C GLY A 23 -1.78 -0.72 19.48
N SER A 24 -2.10 -1.22 18.28
CA SER A 24 -1.68 -2.54 17.80
C SER A 24 -1.51 -2.56 16.28
N GLN A 25 -0.66 -3.44 15.77
CA GLN A 25 -0.47 -3.55 14.33
C GLN A 25 -1.74 -4.10 13.67
N LYS A 26 -2.18 -3.44 12.59
CA LYS A 26 -3.33 -3.85 11.80
C LYS A 26 -2.91 -4.26 10.38
N PRO A 27 -3.69 -5.13 9.71
CA PRO A 27 -3.46 -5.43 8.30
C PRO A 27 -3.55 -4.16 7.44
N ARG A 28 -2.65 -3.98 6.48
CA ARG A 28 -2.65 -2.82 5.57
C ARG A 28 -3.99 -2.61 4.84
N ALA A 29 -4.72 -3.68 4.54
CA ALA A 29 -6.03 -3.58 3.92
C ALA A 29 -7.09 -2.84 4.78
N SER A 30 -6.84 -2.70 6.09
CA SER A 30 -7.71 -1.96 7.01
C SER A 30 -7.31 -0.49 7.20
N THR A 31 -6.27 -0.03 6.50
CA THR A 31 -5.82 1.37 6.54
C THR A 31 -6.13 2.08 5.23
N VAL A 32 -6.37 3.39 5.30
CA VAL A 32 -6.47 4.31 4.16
C VAL A 32 -5.35 5.34 4.30
N LEU A 33 -4.56 5.50 3.24
CA LEU A 33 -3.52 6.52 3.16
C LEU A 33 -4.03 7.66 2.28
N ASP A 34 -3.86 8.90 2.73
CA ASP A 34 -3.91 10.09 1.89
C ASP A 34 -2.51 10.34 1.31
N PRO A 35 -2.29 10.08 0.00
CA PRO A 35 -0.98 10.22 -0.60
C PRO A 35 -0.46 11.66 -0.61
N ALA A 36 -1.33 12.66 -0.81
CA ALA A 36 -0.88 14.05 -0.89
C ALA A 36 -0.41 14.54 0.49
N SER A 37 -1.17 14.22 1.54
CA SER A 37 -0.86 14.63 2.91
C SER A 37 0.41 13.96 3.44
N VAL A 38 0.66 12.67 3.15
CA VAL A 38 1.92 12.02 3.57
C VAL A 38 3.13 12.60 2.84
N ILE A 39 3.00 12.91 1.54
CA ILE A 39 4.09 13.53 0.78
C ILE A 39 4.40 14.93 1.31
N ALA A 40 3.39 15.73 1.67
CA ALA A 40 3.58 17.03 2.31
C ALA A 40 4.33 16.88 3.66
N ALA A 41 3.90 15.95 4.52
CA ALA A 41 4.56 15.69 5.80
C ALA A 41 6.02 15.24 5.63
N LEU A 42 6.34 14.42 4.62
CA LEU A 42 7.72 14.02 4.33
C LEU A 42 8.59 15.20 3.86
N LYS A 43 8.01 16.10 3.06
CA LYS A 43 8.69 17.33 2.61
C LYS A 43 9.02 18.23 3.79
N GLU A 44 8.12 18.35 4.77
CA GLU A 44 8.35 19.10 6.00
C GLU A 44 9.50 18.53 6.82
N VAL A 45 9.56 17.20 7.01
CA VAL A 45 10.68 16.56 7.72
C VAL A 45 12.00 16.80 7.00
N ALA A 46 12.02 16.68 5.67
CA ALA A 46 13.23 16.95 4.88
C ALA A 46 13.69 18.41 5.02
N ALA A 47 12.75 19.36 5.00
CA ALA A 47 13.05 20.78 5.21
C ALA A 47 13.52 21.08 6.64
N GLU A 48 13.01 20.38 7.65
CA GLU A 48 13.44 20.54 9.04
C GLU A 48 14.86 20.00 9.25
N LYS A 49 15.14 18.77 8.78
CA LYS A 49 16.41 18.08 9.04
C LYS A 49 17.54 18.53 8.13
N ALA A 50 17.23 18.89 6.90
CA ALA A 50 18.19 19.32 5.89
C ALA A 50 17.79 20.68 5.31
N SER A 51 17.56 21.68 6.18
CA SER A 51 17.11 23.03 5.82
C SER A 51 18.01 23.80 4.83
N HIS A 52 19.26 23.37 4.70
CA HIS A 52 20.25 23.92 3.77
C HIS A 52 20.22 23.24 2.39
N ALA A 53 19.51 22.12 2.26
CA ALA A 53 19.49 21.28 1.07
C ALA A 53 18.14 21.37 0.34
N ARG A 54 18.18 21.30 -1.00
CA ARG A 54 16.96 21.21 -1.81
C ARG A 54 16.49 19.75 -1.91
N LEU A 55 15.18 19.51 -1.82
CA LEU A 55 14.63 18.18 -2.09
C LEU A 55 14.98 17.72 -3.51
N LEU A 56 15.63 16.57 -3.62
CA LEU A 56 15.89 15.88 -4.87
C LEU A 56 14.69 15.05 -5.30
N ARG A 57 14.21 14.17 -4.39
CA ARG A 57 13.16 13.17 -4.65
C ARG A 57 12.73 12.47 -3.36
N ILE A 58 11.50 12.00 -3.35
CA ILE A 58 10.97 11.05 -2.37
C ILE A 58 10.88 9.68 -3.03
N TYR A 59 11.71 8.75 -2.58
CA TYR A 59 11.69 7.36 -3.00
C TYR A 59 10.77 6.57 -2.08
N TRP A 60 9.71 6.00 -2.67
CA TRP A 60 8.73 5.20 -1.96
C TRP A 60 8.93 3.73 -2.28
N TYR A 61 9.34 2.93 -1.30
CA TYR A 61 9.65 1.52 -1.47
C TYR A 61 8.50 0.68 -0.92
N ASP A 62 7.94 -0.16 -1.78
CA ASP A 62 6.77 -0.96 -1.44
C ASP A 62 6.80 -2.32 -2.13
N GLY A 63 5.98 -3.27 -1.68
CA GLY A 63 5.86 -4.57 -2.31
C GLY A 63 4.72 -4.61 -3.34
N ALA A 64 4.97 -5.27 -4.48
CA ALA A 64 3.93 -5.69 -5.41
C ALA A 64 3.94 -7.20 -5.62
N VAL A 65 2.75 -7.79 -5.78
CA VAL A 65 2.66 -9.23 -6.10
C VAL A 65 3.09 -9.45 -7.53
N GLY A 66 4.07 -10.34 -7.72
CA GLY A 66 4.76 -10.50 -9.01
C GLY A 66 5.76 -9.37 -9.32
N GLY A 67 6.01 -8.45 -8.38
CA GLY A 67 7.06 -7.43 -8.43
C GLY A 67 6.94 -6.37 -9.53
N SER A 68 5.84 -6.36 -10.30
CA SER A 68 5.80 -5.57 -11.54
C SER A 68 4.62 -4.61 -11.65
N ARG A 69 3.44 -4.95 -11.10
CA ARG A 69 2.24 -4.11 -11.24
C ARG A 69 1.87 -3.43 -9.93
N PRO A 70 1.72 -2.10 -9.89
CA PRO A 70 1.27 -1.40 -8.70
C PRO A 70 -0.19 -1.76 -8.37
N THR A 71 -0.56 -1.64 -7.10
CA THR A 71 -1.97 -1.53 -6.69
C THR A 71 -2.52 -0.15 -7.06
N ALA A 72 -3.83 0.04 -6.93
CA ALA A 72 -4.47 1.34 -7.16
C ALA A 72 -3.88 2.44 -6.26
N ASP A 73 -3.77 2.18 -4.96
CA ASP A 73 -3.16 3.14 -4.00
C ASP A 73 -1.70 3.46 -4.33
N GLN A 74 -0.94 2.46 -4.76
CA GLN A 74 0.46 2.64 -5.18
C GLN A 74 0.55 3.46 -6.46
N ALA A 75 -0.35 3.24 -7.42
CA ALA A 75 -0.43 4.02 -8.64
C ALA A 75 -0.77 5.48 -8.33
N LEU A 76 -1.78 5.73 -7.49
CA LEU A 76 -2.16 7.10 -7.08
C LEU A 76 -0.97 7.86 -6.48
N LEU A 77 -0.24 7.22 -5.56
CA LEU A 77 0.96 7.79 -4.94
C LEU A 77 2.09 8.01 -5.95
N ALA A 78 2.27 7.10 -6.91
CA ALA A 78 3.33 7.19 -7.92
C ALA A 78 3.16 8.34 -8.92
N HIS A 79 1.93 8.86 -9.10
CA HIS A 79 1.65 9.99 -9.99
C HIS A 79 1.84 11.36 -9.31
N LEU A 80 2.14 11.41 -8.01
CA LEU A 80 2.40 12.67 -7.32
C LEU A 80 3.79 13.26 -7.65
N ASP A 81 3.88 14.58 -7.63
CA ASP A 81 5.13 15.30 -7.82
C ASP A 81 6.19 14.91 -6.79
N ASP A 82 7.45 14.85 -7.26
CA ASP A 82 8.64 14.46 -6.50
C ASP A 82 8.70 13.00 -6.04
N VAL A 83 7.68 12.18 -6.34
CA VAL A 83 7.61 10.78 -5.91
C VAL A 83 8.20 9.83 -6.94
N LYS A 84 8.93 8.83 -6.45
CA LYS A 84 9.38 7.68 -7.23
C LYS A 84 9.04 6.38 -6.51
N LEU A 85 8.04 5.67 -7.03
CA LEU A 85 7.69 4.34 -6.56
C LEU A 85 8.75 3.31 -7.01
N ARG A 86 9.20 2.48 -6.07
CA ARG A 86 10.12 1.36 -6.25
C ARG A 86 9.45 0.11 -5.69
N LEU A 87 9.14 -0.85 -6.56
CA LEU A 87 8.41 -2.06 -6.19
C LEU A 87 9.36 -3.25 -5.98
N GLY A 88 9.39 -3.76 -4.75
CA GLY A 88 9.96 -5.05 -4.40
C GLY A 88 8.99 -6.20 -4.69
N PHE A 89 9.43 -7.43 -4.47
CA PHE A 89 8.65 -8.63 -4.77
C PHE A 89 7.90 -9.12 -3.54
N ILE A 90 6.60 -9.37 -3.66
CA ILE A 90 5.81 -10.09 -2.64
C ILE A 90 5.65 -11.55 -3.05
N ASN A 91 6.04 -12.48 -2.18
CA ASN A 91 5.86 -13.91 -2.40
C ASN A 91 4.42 -14.39 -2.13
N ASN A 92 4.12 -15.64 -2.49
CA ASN A 92 2.79 -16.22 -2.32
C ASN A 92 2.34 -16.33 -0.83
N SER A 93 3.27 -16.19 0.12
CA SER A 93 2.99 -16.15 1.56
C SER A 93 2.74 -14.72 2.09
N GLY A 94 2.70 -13.72 1.20
CA GLY A 94 2.51 -12.32 1.57
C GLY A 94 3.74 -11.64 2.16
N GLN A 95 4.91 -12.29 2.15
CA GLN A 95 6.15 -11.67 2.62
C GLN A 95 6.75 -10.81 1.52
N GLN A 96 7.04 -9.55 1.86
CA GLN A 96 7.82 -8.66 1.01
C GLN A 96 9.28 -9.10 1.05
N LYS A 97 9.92 -9.19 -0.11
CA LYS A 97 11.35 -9.50 -0.26
C LYS A 97 12.02 -8.42 -1.12
N GLY A 98 13.16 -7.93 -0.66
CA GLY A 98 14.05 -7.04 -1.41
C GLY A 98 13.69 -5.56 -1.39
N VAL A 99 12.73 -5.13 -0.57
CA VAL A 99 12.41 -3.70 -0.38
C VAL A 99 13.58 -3.00 0.33
N ASP A 100 14.07 -3.61 1.40
CA ASP A 100 15.31 -3.31 2.11
C ASP A 100 16.51 -3.18 1.15
N SER A 101 16.68 -4.15 0.25
CA SER A 101 17.78 -4.18 -0.71
C SER A 101 17.69 -3.02 -1.72
N LEU A 102 16.49 -2.63 -2.13
CA LEU A 102 16.26 -1.46 -3.00
C LEU A 102 16.62 -0.16 -2.28
N ILE A 103 16.22 0.00 -1.02
CA ILE A 103 16.55 1.16 -0.18
C ILE A 103 18.07 1.29 -0.06
N VAL A 104 18.75 0.21 0.35
CA VAL A 104 20.21 0.17 0.52
C VAL A 104 20.92 0.50 -0.79
N THR A 105 20.49 -0.09 -1.90
CA THR A 105 21.12 0.15 -3.21
C THR A 105 21.00 1.60 -3.64
N ASP A 106 19.80 2.17 -3.59
CA ASP A 106 19.55 3.55 -4.03
C ASP A 106 20.26 4.57 -3.12
N LEU A 107 20.27 4.33 -1.81
CA LEU A 107 20.97 5.18 -0.85
C LEU A 107 22.48 5.20 -1.14
N ILE A 108 23.09 4.03 -1.34
CA ILE A 108 24.51 3.91 -1.67
C ILE A 108 24.82 4.54 -3.03
N GLU A 109 23.99 4.31 -4.05
CA GLU A 109 24.23 4.88 -5.38
C GLU A 109 24.17 6.41 -5.38
N LEU A 110 23.16 6.99 -4.73
CA LEU A 110 23.03 8.44 -4.62
C LEU A 110 24.19 9.06 -3.82
N ALA A 111 24.61 8.41 -2.75
CA ALA A 111 25.76 8.83 -1.95
C ALA A 111 27.06 8.76 -2.77
N ARG A 112 27.33 7.62 -3.42
CA ARG A 112 28.54 7.40 -4.24
C ARG A 112 28.65 8.38 -5.40
N GLN A 113 27.52 8.72 -6.04
CA GLN A 113 27.47 9.69 -7.13
C GLN A 113 27.52 11.15 -6.63
N LYS A 114 27.54 11.38 -5.32
CA LYS A 114 27.45 12.72 -4.70
C LYS A 114 26.19 13.47 -5.15
N SER A 115 25.11 12.72 -5.37
CA SER A 115 23.82 13.25 -5.80
C SER A 115 23.07 13.89 -4.64
N ILE A 116 23.33 13.46 -3.41
CA ILE A 116 22.76 13.99 -2.16
C ILE A 116 23.85 14.25 -1.13
N CYS A 117 23.58 15.15 -0.19
CA CYS A 117 24.38 15.38 1.02
C CYS A 117 23.64 14.94 2.29
N ASP A 118 22.30 14.86 2.25
CA ASP A 118 21.47 14.38 3.35
C ASP A 118 20.47 13.34 2.85
N ALA A 119 20.11 12.40 3.72
CA ALA A 119 19.05 11.43 3.49
C ALA A 119 18.09 11.41 4.68
N VAL A 120 16.79 11.52 4.43
CA VAL A 120 15.77 11.19 5.43
C VAL A 120 15.34 9.75 5.19
N LEU A 121 15.49 8.88 6.19
CA LEU A 121 15.13 7.46 6.09
C LEU A 121 13.98 7.17 7.05
N LEU A 122 12.81 6.84 6.51
CA LEU A 122 11.68 6.32 7.28
C LEU A 122 11.74 4.79 7.26
N SER A 123 12.28 4.18 8.32
CA SER A 123 12.32 2.73 8.50
C SER A 123 12.59 2.37 9.97
N GLY A 124 12.39 1.10 10.32
CA GLY A 124 12.78 0.51 11.60
C GLY A 124 13.64 -0.73 11.48
N ASP A 125 13.93 -1.18 10.26
CA ASP A 125 14.61 -2.44 9.99
C ASP A 125 16.13 -2.33 10.18
N GLU A 126 16.75 -3.31 10.83
CA GLU A 126 18.20 -3.37 10.97
C GLU A 126 18.90 -3.61 9.63
N ASP A 127 18.23 -4.27 8.69
CA ASP A 127 18.83 -4.67 7.40
C ASP A 127 19.22 -3.46 6.54
N VAL A 128 18.57 -2.30 6.72
CA VAL A 128 18.94 -1.06 6.00
C VAL A 128 20.15 -0.34 6.61
N ARG A 129 20.60 -0.73 7.80
CA ARG A 129 21.73 -0.10 8.52
C ARG A 129 23.03 -0.12 7.70
N VAL A 130 23.28 -1.20 6.95
CA VAL A 130 24.48 -1.28 6.10
C VAL A 130 24.50 -0.19 5.02
N GLY A 131 23.33 0.19 4.50
CA GLY A 131 23.20 1.30 3.56
C GLY A 131 23.57 2.64 4.20
N VAL A 132 23.15 2.85 5.45
CA VAL A 132 23.48 4.04 6.25
C VAL A 132 24.99 4.19 6.41
N GLN A 133 25.65 3.14 6.90
CA GLN A 133 27.11 3.11 7.09
C GLN A 133 27.87 3.44 5.80
N ILE A 134 27.48 2.82 4.68
CA ILE A 134 28.18 3.01 3.41
C ILE A 134 27.91 4.42 2.87
N ALA A 135 26.70 4.97 3.01
CA ALA A 135 26.40 6.33 2.57
C ALA A 135 27.21 7.38 3.34
N GLN A 136 27.38 7.20 4.65
CA GLN A 136 28.20 8.07 5.49
C GLN A 136 29.69 8.04 5.10
N ASN A 137 30.21 6.92 4.59
CA ASN A 137 31.57 6.87 4.02
C ASN A 137 31.76 7.81 2.81
N TYR A 138 30.66 8.19 2.12
CA TYR A 138 30.67 9.18 1.05
C TYR A 138 30.32 10.60 1.53
N GLY A 139 30.17 10.82 2.84
CA GLY A 139 29.88 12.10 3.45
C GLY A 139 28.39 12.49 3.49
N VAL A 140 27.48 11.53 3.24
CA VAL A 140 26.04 11.77 3.39
C VAL A 140 25.64 11.68 4.85
N ARG A 141 24.90 12.67 5.36
CA ARG A 141 24.25 12.60 6.67
C ARG A 141 22.91 11.88 6.57
N VAL A 142 22.60 11.02 7.54
CA VAL A 142 21.36 10.24 7.53
C VAL A 142 20.50 10.58 8.75
N HIS A 143 19.29 11.07 8.49
CA HIS A 143 18.29 11.40 9.48
C HIS A 143 17.22 10.30 9.52
N LEU A 144 17.19 9.53 10.61
CA LEU A 144 16.21 8.47 10.78
C LEU A 144 14.89 9.05 11.28
N LEU A 145 13.83 8.86 10.49
CA LEU A 145 12.46 9.19 10.85
C LEU A 145 11.78 7.90 11.37
N GLY A 146 11.27 7.95 12.59
CA GLY A 146 10.45 6.92 13.21
C GLY A 146 9.00 7.34 13.38
N ILE A 147 8.19 6.44 13.92
CA ILE A 147 6.80 6.69 14.29
C ILE A 147 6.63 6.36 15.78
N GLN A 148 6.04 7.27 16.54
CA GLN A 148 5.86 7.09 17.97
C GLN A 148 4.75 6.06 18.26
N PRO A 149 4.97 5.11 19.19
CA PRO A 149 6.21 4.87 19.93
C PRO A 149 7.25 4.11 19.10
N SER A 150 8.47 4.66 18.99
CA SER A 150 9.60 4.01 18.30
C SER A 150 10.18 2.80 19.05
N ARG A 151 9.93 2.72 20.37
CA ARG A 151 10.51 1.68 21.22
C ARG A 151 9.99 0.30 20.79
N GLY A 152 10.92 -0.51 20.28
CA GLY A 152 10.64 -1.87 19.80
C GLY A 152 10.21 -1.94 18.33
N SER A 153 9.93 -0.81 17.69
CA SER A 153 9.63 -0.74 16.26
C SER A 153 10.85 -0.35 15.41
N GLN A 154 11.85 0.31 16.01
CA GLN A 154 13.13 0.61 15.35
C GLN A 154 14.28 -0.14 16.01
N SER A 155 15.16 -0.74 15.19
CA SER A 155 16.38 -1.36 15.68
C SER A 155 17.24 -0.35 16.43
N HIS A 156 17.73 -0.76 17.60
CA HIS A 156 18.62 0.08 18.40
C HIS A 156 19.94 0.36 17.68
N GLN A 157 20.42 -0.59 16.88
CA GLN A 157 21.66 -0.41 16.12
C GLN A 157 21.47 0.62 15.00
N LEU A 158 20.31 0.61 14.33
CA LEU A 158 19.98 1.62 13.31
C LEU A 158 19.86 3.02 13.94
N LEU A 159 19.22 3.12 15.11
CA LEU A 159 19.12 4.38 15.86
C LEU A 159 20.50 4.94 16.24
N GLN A 160 21.45 4.08 16.61
CA GLN A 160 22.82 4.49 16.95
C GLN A 160 23.65 4.87 15.72
N GLU A 161 23.36 4.30 14.54
CA GLU A 161 24.07 4.56 13.30
C GLU A 161 23.67 5.90 12.66
N ALA A 162 22.41 6.29 12.81
CA ALA A 162 21.89 7.53 12.22
C ALA A 162 22.51 8.78 12.86
N ASP A 163 22.72 9.82 12.05
CA ASP A 163 23.26 11.11 12.52
C ASP A 163 22.28 11.85 13.44
N THR A 164 20.98 11.76 13.14
CA THR A 164 19.91 12.31 13.97
C THR A 164 18.67 11.45 13.88
N THR A 165 17.84 11.48 14.91
CA THR A 165 16.54 10.81 14.92
C THR A 165 15.40 11.81 15.10
N VAL A 166 14.23 11.50 14.57
CA VAL A 166 12.98 12.23 14.78
C VAL A 166 11.82 11.27 14.69
N GLU A 167 10.72 11.55 15.36
CA GLU A 167 9.53 10.71 15.34
C GLU A 167 8.29 11.52 14.96
N TRP A 168 7.43 10.93 14.13
CA TRP A 168 6.07 11.41 13.98
C TRP A 168 5.20 10.94 15.14
N SER A 169 4.43 11.88 15.68
CA SER A 169 3.42 11.60 16.71
C SER A 169 2.20 10.91 16.09
N ALA A 170 1.37 10.28 16.93
CA ALA A 170 0.07 9.74 16.49
C ALA A 170 -0.83 10.82 15.85
N ALA A 171 -0.73 12.08 16.32
CA ALA A 171 -1.46 13.20 15.73
C ALA A 171 -0.99 13.49 14.29
N THR A 172 0.32 13.45 14.04
CA THR A 172 0.90 13.61 12.70
C THR A 172 0.46 12.47 11.79
N ILE A 173 0.54 11.21 12.26
CA ILE A 173 0.07 10.04 11.50
C ILE A 173 -1.42 10.19 11.13
N GLY A 174 -2.25 10.64 12.07
CA GLY A 174 -3.68 10.85 11.84
C GLY A 174 -4.04 11.92 10.80
N THR A 175 -3.07 12.71 10.33
CA THR A 175 -3.31 13.67 9.23
C THR A 175 -3.33 13.01 7.84
N PHE A 176 -2.69 11.85 7.68
CA PHE A 176 -2.56 11.19 6.38
C PHE A 176 -2.86 9.68 6.41
N LEU A 177 -3.04 9.08 7.58
CA LEU A 177 -3.39 7.67 7.70
C LEU A 177 -4.65 7.54 8.58
N ALA A 178 -5.61 6.77 8.09
CA ALA A 178 -6.84 6.46 8.79
C ALA A 178 -7.13 4.96 8.78
N MET A 179 -7.98 4.50 9.69
CA MET A 179 -8.53 3.14 9.65
C MET A 179 -9.80 3.15 8.80
N ARG A 180 -9.94 2.20 7.86
CA ARG A 180 -11.23 1.96 7.22
C ARG A 180 -12.24 1.63 8.31
N ALA A 181 -13.40 2.29 8.26
CA ALA A 181 -14.52 1.91 9.10
C ALA A 181 -14.84 0.44 8.81
N MET A 182 -14.76 -0.41 9.83
CA MET A 182 -15.21 -1.79 9.70
C MET A 182 -16.71 -1.74 9.41
N ALA A 183 -17.11 -1.96 8.16
CA ALA A 183 -18.46 -2.41 7.87
C ALA A 183 -18.59 -3.76 8.57
N ASP A 184 -19.28 -3.74 9.72
CA ASP A 184 -19.58 -4.83 10.64
C ASP A 184 -19.46 -6.25 10.02
N GLU A 185 -18.25 -6.83 10.03
CA GLU A 185 -17.99 -8.23 9.65
C GLU A 185 -18.63 -9.23 10.66
N SER A 186 -19.42 -8.73 11.61
CA SER A 186 -20.13 -9.49 12.64
C SER A 186 -21.32 -10.31 12.13
N LYS A 187 -21.68 -10.27 10.83
CA LYS A 187 -22.79 -11.07 10.27
C LYS A 187 -22.40 -12.34 9.51
N HIS A 188 -21.10 -12.67 9.35
CA HIS A 188 -20.69 -13.84 8.55
C HIS A 188 -19.95 -14.96 9.30
N HIS A 189 -20.01 -14.99 10.64
CA HIS A 189 -19.40 -16.09 11.41
C HIS A 189 -20.31 -16.84 12.39
N GLN A 190 -21.64 -16.80 12.20
CA GLN A 190 -22.57 -17.68 12.93
C GLN A 190 -23.59 -18.35 12.02
N SER A 191 -23.15 -19.37 11.28
CA SER A 191 -24.02 -20.48 10.87
C SER A 191 -23.20 -21.74 10.58
N LYS A 192 -22.52 -22.26 11.60
CA LYS A 192 -22.15 -23.67 11.68
C LYS A 192 -23.20 -24.41 12.51
N VAL A 193 -24.35 -24.75 11.92
CA VAL A 193 -25.21 -25.84 12.43
C VAL A 193 -26.01 -26.48 11.27
N ALA A 194 -25.94 -27.81 11.21
CA ALA A 194 -26.82 -28.75 10.50
C ALA A 194 -26.77 -28.84 8.96
N ILE A 195 -25.91 -29.75 8.48
CA ILE A 195 -26.13 -30.49 7.23
C ILE A 195 -27.31 -31.43 7.46
N ALA A 196 -28.45 -31.16 6.82
CA ALA A 196 -29.50 -32.14 6.59
C ALA A 196 -29.84 -32.14 5.10
N ALA A 197 -29.82 -33.33 4.52
CA ALA A 197 -29.97 -33.60 3.11
C ALA A 197 -31.30 -33.08 2.56
N ASN A 198 -31.25 -32.35 1.44
CA ASN A 198 -32.16 -32.63 0.34
C ASN A 198 -31.62 -32.13 -1.00
N LYS A 199 -31.48 -33.07 -1.93
CA LYS A 199 -31.16 -32.83 -3.34
C LYS A 199 -32.49 -32.55 -4.07
N PRO A 200 -32.54 -31.57 -4.98
CA PRO A 200 -33.19 -31.84 -6.25
C PRO A 200 -32.24 -31.63 -7.44
N ALA A 201 -32.57 -32.35 -8.50
CA ALA A 201 -31.87 -32.48 -9.77
C ALA A 201 -31.88 -31.17 -10.60
N PRO A 202 -31.06 -31.07 -11.68
CA PRO A 202 -30.67 -29.81 -12.29
C PRO A 202 -31.70 -29.31 -13.30
N ALA A 203 -32.09 -28.04 -13.20
CA ALA A 203 -32.80 -27.34 -14.26
C ALA A 203 -32.37 -25.86 -14.29
N ALA A 204 -31.88 -25.42 -15.45
CA ALA A 204 -31.59 -24.03 -15.87
C ALA A 204 -30.53 -23.25 -15.07
N THR A 205 -29.24 -23.43 -15.40
CA THR A 205 -28.09 -22.76 -14.74
C THR A 205 -27.47 -21.58 -15.51
N GLY A 206 -28.01 -21.17 -16.66
CA GLY A 206 -27.39 -20.12 -17.49
C GLY A 206 -27.72 -18.67 -17.09
N GLU A 207 -28.99 -18.37 -16.80
CA GLU A 207 -29.45 -16.99 -16.59
C GLU A 207 -29.38 -16.54 -15.12
N THR A 208 -29.61 -17.46 -14.19
CA THR A 208 -29.60 -17.20 -12.75
C THR A 208 -28.20 -16.94 -12.20
N GLY A 209 -27.18 -17.67 -12.71
CA GLY A 209 -25.79 -17.45 -12.32
C GLY A 209 -25.24 -16.11 -12.81
N THR A 210 -25.60 -15.71 -14.04
CA THR A 210 -25.20 -14.43 -14.63
C THR A 210 -25.72 -13.24 -13.83
N SER A 211 -27.00 -13.25 -13.47
CA SER A 211 -27.62 -12.20 -12.66
C SER A 211 -27.01 -12.08 -11.26
N ALA A 212 -26.72 -13.21 -10.60
CA ALA A 212 -26.09 -13.21 -9.28
C ALA A 212 -24.68 -12.62 -9.31
N LEU A 213 -23.89 -12.93 -10.34
CA LEU A 213 -22.56 -12.34 -10.53
C LEU A 213 -22.64 -10.83 -10.80
N GLU A 214 -23.58 -10.39 -11.64
CA GLU A 214 -23.77 -8.96 -11.91
C GLU A 214 -24.14 -8.17 -10.65
N GLN A 215 -25.04 -8.71 -9.82
CA GLN A 215 -25.41 -8.07 -8.57
C GLN A 215 -24.23 -8.00 -7.60
N ALA A 216 -23.47 -9.08 -7.44
CA ALA A 216 -22.30 -9.10 -6.57
C ALA A 216 -21.22 -8.08 -6.98
N VAL A 217 -21.01 -7.90 -8.30
CA VAL A 217 -20.10 -6.87 -8.82
C VAL A 217 -20.65 -5.47 -8.56
N SER A 218 -21.95 -5.25 -8.79
CA SER A 218 -22.60 -3.95 -8.52
C SER A 218 -22.51 -3.56 -7.05
N ASP A 219 -22.81 -4.47 -6.14
CA ASP A 219 -22.72 -4.22 -4.70
C ASP A 219 -21.27 -3.89 -4.29
N PHE A 220 -20.29 -4.62 -4.85
CA PHE A 220 -18.88 -4.35 -4.64
C PHE A 220 -18.46 -2.96 -5.15
N VAL A 221 -18.87 -2.59 -6.38
CA VAL A 221 -18.53 -1.29 -6.98
C VAL A 221 -19.23 -0.15 -6.25
N GLN A 222 -20.46 -0.33 -5.75
CA GLN A 222 -21.16 0.67 -4.95
C GLN A 222 -20.49 0.91 -3.59
N ALA A 223 -19.91 -0.13 -2.99
CA ALA A 223 -19.19 -0.02 -1.72
C ALA A 223 -17.83 0.70 -1.82
N LEU A 224 -17.32 0.97 -3.03
CA LEU A 224 -16.06 1.70 -3.21
C LEU A 224 -16.18 3.15 -2.74
N GLU A 225 -15.14 3.62 -2.04
CA GLU A 225 -14.98 5.03 -1.65
C GLU A 225 -14.47 5.88 -2.82
N GLU A 226 -14.56 7.22 -2.73
CA GLU A 226 -14.03 8.10 -3.79
C GLU A 226 -12.52 7.92 -3.99
N THR A 227 -11.78 7.69 -2.91
CA THR A 227 -10.34 7.39 -2.92
C THR A 227 -10.01 6.09 -3.67
N ASP A 228 -10.85 5.06 -3.53
CA ASP A 228 -10.71 3.80 -4.27
C ASP A 228 -10.88 4.04 -5.78
N LEU A 229 -11.85 4.89 -6.18
CA LEU A 229 -12.09 5.24 -7.58
C LEU A 229 -10.92 6.04 -8.18
N ASP A 230 -10.43 7.04 -7.46
CA ASP A 230 -9.28 7.84 -7.89
C ASP A 230 -8.03 6.95 -8.08
N GLY A 231 -7.81 5.98 -7.19
CA GLY A 231 -6.75 4.98 -7.33
C GLY A 231 -6.91 4.08 -8.55
N ILE A 232 -8.13 3.66 -8.88
CA ILE A 232 -8.40 2.86 -10.09
C ILE A 232 -8.15 3.69 -11.36
N VAL A 233 -8.53 4.98 -11.36
CA VAL A 233 -8.24 5.88 -12.48
C VAL A 233 -6.75 6.01 -12.69
N ALA A 234 -5.98 6.28 -11.62
CA ALA A 234 -4.52 6.37 -11.68
C ALA A 234 -3.88 5.07 -12.19
N TYR A 235 -4.41 3.91 -11.79
CA TYR A 235 -3.95 2.61 -12.31
C TYR A 235 -4.21 2.46 -13.82
N TRP A 236 -5.34 2.97 -14.32
CA TRP A 236 -5.70 2.87 -15.74
C TRP A 236 -4.91 3.81 -16.67
N GLU A 237 -4.14 4.75 -16.13
CA GLU A 237 -3.22 5.57 -16.94
C GLU A 237 -2.05 4.73 -17.46
N THR A 238 -1.59 3.73 -16.70
CA THR A 238 -0.43 2.90 -17.05
C THR A 238 -0.81 1.47 -17.41
N ASP A 239 -1.80 0.89 -16.73
CA ASP A 239 -2.15 -0.52 -16.82
C ASP A 239 -3.61 -0.72 -17.27
N ARG A 240 -3.95 -1.95 -17.65
CA ARG A 240 -5.31 -2.32 -18.07
C ARG A 240 -5.87 -3.43 -17.19
N GLY A 241 -7.20 -3.43 -17.01
CA GLY A 241 -7.92 -4.46 -16.27
C GLY A 241 -8.21 -4.07 -14.83
N VAL A 242 -8.42 -5.06 -13.98
CA VAL A 242 -8.72 -4.85 -12.55
C VAL A 242 -7.40 -4.82 -11.76
N PRO A 243 -7.13 -3.77 -10.95
CA PRO A 243 -5.97 -3.76 -10.07
C PRO A 243 -5.97 -4.99 -9.14
N SER A 244 -4.79 -5.53 -8.85
CA SER A 244 -4.68 -6.86 -8.21
C SER A 244 -5.27 -6.94 -6.79
N ASP A 245 -5.28 -5.82 -6.09
CA ASP A 245 -5.88 -5.60 -4.78
C ASP A 245 -7.42 -5.63 -4.82
N PHE A 246 -8.03 -5.07 -5.86
CA PHE A 246 -9.48 -5.20 -6.08
C PHE A 246 -9.84 -6.58 -6.62
N ASP A 247 -9.05 -7.15 -7.54
CA ASP A 247 -9.32 -8.47 -8.13
C ASP A 247 -9.34 -9.58 -7.06
N ARG A 248 -8.44 -9.50 -6.07
CA ARG A 248 -8.43 -10.45 -4.92
C ARG A 248 -9.67 -10.37 -4.03
N LYS A 249 -10.31 -9.20 -3.94
CA LYS A 249 -11.53 -9.01 -3.14
C LYS A 249 -12.79 -9.33 -3.96
N LEU A 250 -12.76 -8.98 -5.25
CA LEU A 250 -13.86 -9.16 -6.19
C LEU A 250 -14.15 -10.64 -6.50
N LEU A 251 -13.12 -11.45 -6.74
CA LEU A 251 -13.31 -12.86 -7.12
C LEU A 251 -13.97 -13.71 -6.02
N PRO A 252 -13.63 -13.56 -4.72
CA PRO A 252 -14.39 -14.17 -3.63
C PRO A 252 -15.87 -13.81 -3.60
N CYS A 253 -16.25 -12.54 -3.82
CA CYS A 253 -17.66 -12.14 -3.88
C CYS A 253 -18.42 -12.90 -4.98
N GLY A 254 -17.80 -13.08 -6.15
CA GLY A 254 -18.38 -13.88 -7.22
C GLY A 254 -18.52 -15.37 -6.86
N ARG A 255 -17.53 -15.97 -6.19
CA ARG A 255 -17.61 -17.36 -5.71
C ARG A 255 -18.73 -17.55 -4.69
N GLU A 256 -18.86 -16.61 -3.77
CA GLU A 256 -19.89 -16.64 -2.73
C GLU A 256 -21.29 -16.50 -3.34
N ALA A 257 -21.46 -15.60 -4.31
CA ALA A 257 -22.71 -15.43 -5.04
C ALA A 257 -23.17 -16.69 -5.79
N LEU A 258 -22.24 -17.50 -6.31
CA LEU A 258 -22.56 -18.76 -7.00
C LEU A 258 -22.51 -20.01 -6.11
N GLY A 259 -21.99 -19.90 -4.88
CA GLY A 259 -21.77 -21.04 -3.99
C GLY A 259 -20.76 -22.07 -4.52
N ARG A 260 -19.94 -21.72 -5.52
CA ARG A 260 -18.92 -22.59 -6.14
C ARG A 260 -17.77 -21.77 -6.69
N ASP A 261 -16.69 -22.46 -7.08
CA ASP A 261 -15.60 -21.82 -7.80
C ASP A 261 -16.05 -21.25 -9.15
N LEU A 262 -15.47 -20.09 -9.50
CA LEU A 262 -15.71 -19.40 -10.77
C LEU A 262 -14.98 -20.11 -11.92
N GLU A 263 -15.69 -20.30 -13.02
CA GLU A 263 -15.11 -20.75 -14.28
C GLU A 263 -14.33 -19.64 -14.98
N ARG A 264 -13.49 -20.00 -15.95
CA ARG A 264 -12.65 -19.02 -16.67
C ARG A 264 -13.47 -17.93 -17.38
N GLU A 265 -14.65 -18.28 -17.89
CA GLU A 265 -15.53 -17.32 -18.56
C GLU A 265 -16.18 -16.36 -17.56
N GLU A 266 -16.64 -16.89 -16.42
CA GLU A 266 -17.23 -16.12 -15.33
C GLU A 266 -16.22 -15.13 -14.72
N ILE A 267 -14.95 -15.53 -14.56
CA ILE A 267 -13.86 -14.63 -14.13
C ILE A 267 -13.70 -13.46 -15.11
N ARG A 268 -13.73 -13.72 -16.42
CA ARG A 268 -13.65 -12.65 -17.43
C ARG A 268 -14.87 -11.73 -17.37
N GLN A 269 -16.06 -12.30 -17.17
CA GLN A 269 -17.30 -11.55 -17.06
C GLN A 269 -17.28 -10.62 -15.85
N VAL A 270 -16.93 -11.13 -14.67
CA VAL A 270 -16.79 -10.35 -13.42
C VAL A 270 -15.83 -9.18 -13.61
N ARG A 271 -14.64 -9.43 -14.18
CA ARG A 271 -13.63 -8.37 -14.44
C ARG A 271 -14.08 -7.35 -15.49
N SER A 272 -14.79 -7.78 -16.52
CA SER A 272 -15.33 -6.89 -17.55
C SER A 272 -16.42 -6.00 -16.97
N ARG A 273 -17.32 -6.58 -16.19
CA ARG A 273 -18.42 -5.87 -15.52
C ARG A 273 -17.90 -4.84 -14.53
N PHE A 274 -16.93 -5.20 -13.71
CA PHE A 274 -16.28 -4.27 -12.78
C PHE A 274 -15.76 -3.02 -13.49
N GLN A 275 -15.02 -3.21 -14.60
CA GLN A 275 -14.49 -2.07 -15.37
C GLN A 275 -15.61 -1.20 -15.97
N MET A 276 -16.70 -1.81 -16.43
CA MET A 276 -17.84 -1.09 -17.00
C MET A 276 -18.55 -0.23 -15.94
N GLU A 277 -18.83 -0.79 -14.77
CA GLU A 277 -19.56 -0.09 -13.70
C GLU A 277 -18.71 0.99 -13.04
N VAL A 278 -17.41 0.75 -12.83
CA VAL A 278 -16.50 1.78 -12.33
C VAL A 278 -16.44 2.95 -13.33
N LYS A 279 -16.33 2.69 -14.64
CA LYS A 279 -16.38 3.75 -15.66
C LYS A 279 -17.72 4.49 -15.66
N ALA A 280 -18.83 3.80 -15.47
CA ALA A 280 -20.14 4.43 -15.38
C ALA A 280 -20.25 5.33 -14.15
N ARG A 281 -19.74 4.90 -12.99
CA ARG A 281 -19.69 5.70 -11.76
C ARG A 281 -18.80 6.93 -11.91
N LEU A 282 -17.65 6.79 -12.58
CA LEU A 282 -16.76 7.92 -12.90
C LEU A 282 -17.39 8.93 -13.86
N ALA A 283 -18.19 8.47 -14.83
CA ALA A 283 -18.91 9.35 -15.76
C ALA A 283 -20.10 10.08 -15.12
N ALA A 284 -20.59 9.60 -13.98
CA ALA A 284 -21.68 10.20 -13.22
C ALA A 284 -21.22 11.18 -12.13
N ARG A 285 -19.90 11.32 -11.93
CA ARG A 285 -19.25 12.30 -11.05
C ARG A 285 -19.20 13.67 -11.73
#